data_AF-A0A946Q8C2-F1
#
_entry.id   AF-A0A946Q8C2-F1
#
_cell.length_a   1.000
_cell.length_b   1.000
_cell.length_c   1.000
_cell.angle_alpha   90.00
_cell.angle_beta   90.00
_cell.angle_gamma   90.00
#
_symmetry.space_group_name_H-M   'P 1'
#
loop_
_entity.id
_entity.type
_entity.pdbx_description
1 polymer ?
#
loop_
_entity_poly.entity_id
_entity_poly.type
_entity_poly.pdbx_seq_one_letter_code
_entity_poly.pdbx_strand_id
1 'polypeptide(L)'
;PAFSIGRTQELLYEIEDLLHREKIEDIEVIIDSPLAAKFTAIYRRLKKYWDREAKRKLRRGRHPLAFDQLWTVDEHKEHLQTVNYLKKTARPTIVIAASGMCSGGRIVNYLKALIEDKRTDILFVGYQAQGTPGRTIQRESGSGLQV
;
A
#
# COMPACT_ATOMS: atom_id res chain seq x y z
N PRO A 1 -4.79 -3.54 -0.54
CA PRO A 1 -4.28 -4.79 -1.18
C PRO A 1 -3.58 -4.48 -2.51
N ALA A 2 -2.36 -4.97 -2.75
CA ALA A 2 -1.67 -4.77 -4.03
C ALA A 2 -0.71 -5.91 -4.39
N PHE A 3 -0.45 -6.08 -5.69
CA PHE A 3 0.64 -6.94 -6.15
C PHE A 3 1.99 -6.26 -5.96
N SER A 4 2.96 -7.01 -5.45
CA SER A 4 4.29 -6.52 -5.06
C SER A 4 5.12 -5.92 -6.21
N ILE A 5 4.77 -6.25 -7.45
CA ILE A 5 5.43 -5.75 -8.66
C ILE A 5 4.42 -5.02 -9.55
N GLY A 6 4.81 -3.87 -10.08
CA GLY A 6 3.98 -3.00 -10.91
C GLY A 6 3.07 -2.13 -10.04
N ARG A 7 1.96 -2.69 -9.57
CA ARG A 7 0.90 -1.90 -8.94
C ARG A 7 1.33 -1.20 -7.65
N THR A 8 2.15 -1.83 -6.81
CA THR A 8 2.71 -1.15 -5.64
C THR A 8 3.54 0.07 -6.03
N GLN A 9 4.40 -0.01 -7.04
CA GLN A 9 5.26 1.11 -7.44
C GLN A 9 4.46 2.26 -8.05
N GLU A 10 3.44 1.94 -8.85
CA GLU A 10 2.50 2.93 -9.39
C GLU A 10 1.76 3.67 -8.26
N LEU A 11 1.25 2.94 -7.26
CA LEU A 11 0.59 3.55 -6.11
C LEU A 11 1.52 4.47 -5.32
N LEU A 12 2.76 4.07 -5.08
CA LEU A 12 3.72 4.91 -4.36
C LEU A 12 3.97 6.24 -5.10
N TYR A 13 4.06 6.18 -6.43
CA TYR A 13 4.26 7.36 -7.26
C TYR A 13 3.08 8.33 -7.16
N GLU A 14 1.84 7.82 -7.20
CA GLU A 14 0.64 8.64 -7.08
C GLU A 14 0.44 9.16 -5.65
N ILE A 15 0.67 8.33 -4.63
CA ILE A 15 0.57 8.73 -3.22
C ILE A 15 1.55 9.85 -2.92
N GLU A 16 2.82 9.74 -3.34
CA GLU A 16 3.78 10.82 -3.13
C GLU A 16 3.36 12.12 -3.84
N ASP A 17 2.73 12.03 -5.01
CA ASP A 17 2.19 13.22 -5.70
C ASP A 17 1.03 13.86 -4.96
N LEU A 18 0.10 13.07 -4.45
CA LEU A 18 -1.03 13.54 -3.68
C LEU A 18 -0.57 14.16 -2.35
N LEU A 19 0.27 13.47 -1.59
CA LEU A 19 0.80 13.99 -0.33
C LEU A 19 1.54 15.33 -0.54
N HIS A 20 2.36 15.42 -1.59
CA HIS A 20 3.08 16.64 -1.92
C HIS A 20 2.15 17.78 -2.35
N ARG A 21 1.19 17.51 -3.24
CA ARG A 21 0.28 18.54 -3.78
C ARG A 21 -0.66 19.10 -2.72
N GLU A 22 -1.21 18.21 -1.90
CA GLU A 22 -2.16 18.56 -0.85
C GLU A 22 -1.46 18.97 0.47
N LYS A 23 -0.11 18.95 0.51
CA LYS A 23 0.72 19.26 1.68
C LYS A 23 0.34 18.44 2.91
N ILE A 24 0.14 17.14 2.72
CA ILE A 24 -0.22 16.20 3.78
C ILE A 24 1.07 15.63 4.39
N GLU A 25 1.35 16.00 5.63
CA GLU A 25 2.56 15.58 6.35
C GLU A 25 2.29 14.45 7.38
N ASP A 26 1.08 14.38 7.92
CA ASP A 26 0.74 13.52 9.08
C ASP A 26 0.18 12.13 8.73
N ILE A 27 0.44 11.62 7.52
CA ILE A 27 0.02 10.27 7.09
C ILE A 27 1.24 9.38 6.90
N GLU A 28 1.24 8.21 7.53
CA GLU A 28 2.24 7.18 7.30
C GLU A 28 1.91 6.34 6.06
N VAL A 29 2.92 5.93 5.30
CA VAL A 29 2.75 4.98 4.18
C VAL A 29 3.60 3.76 4.43
N ILE A 30 2.99 2.59 4.56
CA ILE A 30 3.65 1.34 4.87
C ILE A 30 3.57 0.39 3.68
N ILE A 31 4.73 -0.08 3.19
CA ILE A 31 4.81 -1.23 2.30
C ILE A 31 5.08 -2.46 3.16
N ASP A 32 4.11 -3.36 3.21
CA ASP A 32 4.25 -4.61 3.93
C ASP A 32 4.28 -5.80 2.98
N SER A 33 5.41 -5.89 2.29
CA SER A 33 5.74 -6.97 1.37
C SER A 33 7.26 -6.99 1.15
N PRO A 34 7.97 -8.01 1.66
CA PRO A 34 9.40 -8.21 1.40
C PRO A 34 9.76 -8.09 -0.07
N LEU A 35 8.91 -8.65 -0.93
CA LEU A 35 9.10 -8.63 -2.38
C LEU A 35 8.92 -7.22 -2.95
N ALA A 36 7.91 -6.48 -2.48
CA ALA A 36 7.68 -5.12 -2.95
C ALA A 36 8.79 -4.17 -2.50
N ALA A 37 9.27 -4.30 -1.26
CA ALA A 37 10.41 -3.53 -0.75
C ALA A 37 11.67 -3.76 -1.62
N LYS A 38 11.98 -5.03 -1.93
CA LYS A 38 13.09 -5.40 -2.82
C LYS A 38 12.92 -4.82 -4.23
N PHE A 39 11.74 -4.93 -4.84
CA PHE A 39 11.50 -4.34 -6.15
C PHE A 39 11.61 -2.82 -6.13
N THR A 40 11.01 -2.14 -5.14
CA THR A 40 11.11 -0.68 -5.00
C THR A 40 12.58 -0.25 -4.92
N ALA A 41 13.42 -0.97 -4.18
CA ALA A 41 14.86 -0.72 -4.14
C ALA A 41 15.54 -0.88 -5.52
N ILE A 42 15.15 -1.89 -6.31
CA ILE A 42 15.63 -2.08 -7.69
C ILE A 42 15.15 -0.95 -8.60
N TYR A 43 13.86 -0.60 -8.59
CA TYR A 43 13.28 0.48 -9.40
C TYR A 43 14.00 1.82 -9.16
N ARG A 44 14.39 2.11 -7.90
CA ARG A 44 15.20 3.28 -7.54
C ARG A 44 16.59 3.30 -8.19
N ARG A 45 17.18 2.14 -8.52
CA ARG A 45 18.47 2.05 -9.23
C ARG A 45 18.30 2.19 -10.75
N LEU A 46 17.10 1.95 -11.27
CA LEU A 46 16.77 2.01 -12.69
C LEU A 46 16.33 3.41 -13.17
N LYS A 47 16.66 4.48 -12.43
CA LYS A 47 16.30 5.89 -12.75
C LYS A 47 16.56 6.30 -14.20
N LYS A 48 17.60 5.75 -14.84
CA LYS A 48 17.92 6.02 -16.25
C LYS A 48 16.81 5.63 -17.22
N TYR A 49 16.02 4.61 -16.88
CA TYR A 49 14.90 4.09 -17.67
C TYR A 49 13.55 4.71 -17.32
N TRP A 50 13.48 5.59 -16.32
CA TRP A 50 12.24 6.26 -15.98
C TRP A 50 11.78 7.18 -17.11
N ASP A 51 10.47 7.40 -17.17
CA ASP A 51 9.86 8.31 -18.14
C ASP A 51 10.27 9.79 -17.90
N ARG A 52 9.78 10.67 -18.77
CA ARG A 52 10.13 12.10 -18.74
C ARG A 52 9.55 12.81 -17.52
N GLU A 53 8.40 12.36 -17.02
CA GLU A 53 7.69 12.99 -15.90
C GLU A 53 8.39 12.68 -14.58
N ALA A 54 8.70 11.41 -14.32
CA ALA A 54 9.43 10.97 -13.15
C ALA A 54 10.82 11.61 -13.07
N LYS A 55 11.51 11.76 -14.22
CA LYS A 55 12.78 12.51 -14.31
C LYS A 55 12.61 14.00 -14.00
N ARG A 56 11.44 14.60 -14.28
CA ARG A 56 11.14 15.99 -13.92
C ARG A 56 10.90 16.12 -12.42
N LYS A 57 10.18 15.20 -11.80
CA LYS A 57 9.99 15.15 -10.33
C LYS A 57 11.34 15.05 -9.62
N LEU A 58 12.22 14.14 -10.06
CA LEU A 58 13.55 13.97 -9.46
C LEU A 58 14.41 15.25 -9.55
N ARG A 59 14.37 15.97 -10.68
CA ARG A 59 15.09 17.25 -10.84
C ARG A 59 14.59 18.37 -9.93
N ARG A 60 13.37 18.25 -9.41
CA ARG A 60 12.78 19.15 -8.42
C ARG A 60 13.03 18.69 -6.97
N GLY A 61 13.91 17.71 -6.77
CA GLY A 61 14.21 17.15 -5.46
C GLY A 61 13.18 16.14 -4.94
N ARG A 62 12.19 15.75 -5.75
CA ARG A 62 11.16 14.79 -5.31
C ARG A 62 11.62 13.34 -5.43
N HIS A 63 11.09 12.48 -4.56
CA HIS A 63 11.47 11.07 -4.45
C HIS A 63 10.23 10.15 -4.40
N PRO A 64 9.56 9.90 -5.54
CA PRO A 64 8.27 9.18 -5.59
C PRO A 64 8.29 7.74 -5.05
N LEU A 65 9.47 7.12 -4.93
CA LEU A 65 9.66 5.76 -4.42
C LEU A 65 10.46 5.73 -3.10
N ALA A 66 10.70 6.88 -2.48
CA ALA A 66 11.53 7.05 -1.29
C ALA A 66 11.29 8.42 -0.63
N PHE A 67 10.04 8.67 -0.23
CA PHE A 67 9.62 9.87 0.48
C PHE A 67 9.58 9.62 1.99
N ASP A 68 9.60 10.69 2.79
CA ASP A 68 9.86 10.62 4.23
C ASP A 68 8.80 9.84 5.01
N GLN A 69 7.55 9.84 4.54
CA GLN A 69 6.46 9.08 5.15
C GLN A 69 6.49 7.57 4.82
N LEU A 70 7.41 7.10 3.96
CA LEU A 70 7.44 5.72 3.48
C LEU A 70 8.25 4.77 4.37
N TRP A 71 7.57 3.78 4.93
CA TRP A 71 8.13 2.70 5.74
C TRP A 71 8.02 1.36 4.99
N THR A 72 9.04 0.53 5.11
CA THR A 72 9.05 -0.82 4.51
C THR A 72 9.22 -1.87 5.59
N VAL A 73 8.32 -2.85 5.62
CA VAL A 73 8.36 -3.97 6.56
C VAL A 73 8.89 -5.21 5.84
N ASP A 74 9.98 -5.77 6.33
CA ASP A 74 10.60 -6.98 5.75
C ASP A 74 10.41 -8.20 6.66
N GLU A 75 10.60 -8.06 7.96
CA GLU A 75 10.54 -9.20 8.87
C GLU A 75 9.12 -9.57 9.29
N HIS A 76 8.89 -10.86 9.57
CA HIS A 76 7.58 -11.31 10.03
C HIS A 76 7.22 -10.74 11.42
N LYS A 77 8.21 -10.58 12.30
CA LYS A 77 8.02 -9.97 13.62
C LYS A 77 7.53 -8.52 13.50
N GLU A 78 8.17 -7.74 12.64
CA GLU A 78 7.83 -6.35 12.37
C GLU A 78 6.42 -6.23 11.73
N HIS A 79 6.05 -7.17 10.85
CA HIS A 79 4.69 -7.25 10.33
C HIS A 79 3.63 -7.42 11.43
N LEU A 80 3.83 -8.36 12.36
CA LEU A 80 2.90 -8.56 13.47
C LEU A 80 2.86 -7.33 14.39
N GLN A 81 4.00 -6.67 14.61
CA GLN A 81 4.04 -5.42 15.38
C GLN A 81 3.27 -4.31 14.66
N THR A 82 3.39 -4.20 13.34
CA THR A 82 2.67 -3.22 12.51
C THR A 82 1.16 -3.44 12.58
N VAL A 83 0.69 -4.68 12.40
CA VAL A 83 -0.74 -5.01 12.53
C VAL A 83 -1.28 -4.63 13.91
N ASN A 84 -0.54 -4.95 14.97
CA ASN A 84 -0.93 -4.61 16.34
C ASN A 84 -0.92 -3.10 16.61
N TYR A 85 0.07 -2.39 16.04
CA TYR A 85 0.18 -0.94 16.12
C TYR A 85 -1.05 -0.26 15.51
N LEU A 86 -1.45 -0.66 14.30
CA LEU A 86 -2.63 -0.10 13.63
C LEU A 86 -3.93 -0.43 14.36
N LYS A 87 -4.05 -1.65 14.91
CA LYS A 87 -5.23 -2.03 15.70
C LYS A 87 -5.40 -1.20 16.97
N LYS A 88 -4.28 -0.84 17.62
CA LYS A 88 -4.29 -0.13 18.92
C LYS A 88 -4.37 1.39 18.77
N THR A 89 -3.94 1.92 17.63
CA THR A 89 -3.86 3.36 17.42
C THR A 89 -4.96 3.84 16.47
N ALA A 90 -5.14 5.15 16.40
CA ALA A 90 -5.99 5.81 15.42
C ALA A 90 -5.15 6.63 14.43
N ARG A 91 -3.86 6.31 14.28
CA ARG A 91 -2.97 7.11 13.44
C ARG A 91 -3.36 6.91 11.97
N PRO A 92 -3.48 8.00 11.18
CA PRO A 92 -3.73 7.89 9.75
C PRO A 92 -2.57 7.18 9.04
N THR A 93 -2.84 5.99 8.50
CA THR A 93 -1.81 5.17 7.85
C THR A 93 -2.36 4.50 6.59
N ILE A 94 -1.62 4.61 5.49
CA ILE A 94 -1.87 3.86 4.24
C ILE A 94 -1.01 2.60 4.28
N VAL A 95 -1.65 1.42 4.17
CA VAL A 95 -0.93 0.13 4.09
C VAL A 95 -1.06 -0.50 2.71
N ILE A 96 0.08 -0.73 2.06
CA ILE A 96 0.21 -1.48 0.83
C ILE A 96 0.81 -2.85 1.15
N ALA A 97 -0.06 -3.85 1.34
CA ALA A 97 0.35 -5.22 1.62
C ALA A 97 -0.04 -6.19 0.49
N ALA A 98 0.80 -7.20 0.28
CA ALA A 98 0.56 -8.31 -0.64
C ALA A 98 -0.27 -9.41 0.05
N SER A 99 -1.10 -10.19 -0.64
CA SER A 99 -1.29 -10.24 -2.11
C SER A 99 -2.41 -9.32 -2.64
N GLY A 100 -2.38 -9.01 -3.94
CA GLY A 100 -3.31 -8.08 -4.58
C GLY A 100 -4.77 -8.55 -4.66
N MET A 101 -5.02 -9.86 -4.54
CA MET A 101 -6.37 -10.45 -4.56
C MET A 101 -6.81 -11.06 -3.23
N CYS A 102 -6.04 -10.80 -2.17
CA CYS A 102 -6.32 -11.26 -0.82
C CYS A 102 -6.36 -12.79 -0.63
N SER A 103 -5.85 -13.57 -1.58
CA SER A 103 -5.79 -15.04 -1.50
C SER A 103 -4.71 -15.57 -0.54
N GLY A 104 -3.91 -14.67 0.05
CA GLY A 104 -2.76 -15.01 0.89
C GLY A 104 -1.85 -13.80 1.12
N GLY A 105 -0.70 -14.04 1.74
CA GLY A 105 0.27 -13.00 2.07
C GLY A 105 -0.13 -12.16 3.27
N ARG A 106 0.63 -11.10 3.54
CA ARG A 106 0.49 -10.23 4.71
C ARG A 106 -0.83 -9.47 4.77
N ILE A 107 -1.47 -9.19 3.64
CA ILE A 107 -2.79 -8.54 3.57
C ILE A 107 -3.86 -9.30 4.37
N VAL A 108 -3.75 -10.64 4.44
CA VAL A 108 -4.73 -11.46 5.17
C VAL A 108 -4.72 -11.12 6.66
N ASN A 109 -3.55 -10.81 7.23
CA ASN A 109 -3.45 -10.46 8.65
C ASN A 109 -4.03 -9.07 8.92
N TYR A 110 -3.83 -8.11 8.01
CA TYR A 110 -4.48 -6.79 8.09
C TYR A 110 -6.00 -6.92 7.99
N LEU A 111 -6.52 -7.67 7.01
CA LEU A 111 -7.96 -7.86 6.85
C LEU A 111 -8.57 -8.52 8.09
N LYS A 112 -7.99 -9.61 8.59
CA LYS A 112 -8.47 -10.27 9.82
C LYS A 112 -8.49 -9.35 11.04
N ALA A 113 -7.57 -8.38 11.10
CA ALA A 113 -7.42 -7.51 12.25
C ALA A 113 -8.28 -6.24 12.17
N LEU A 114 -8.54 -5.73 10.96
CA LEU A 114 -9.03 -4.36 10.75
C LEU A 114 -10.31 -4.26 9.90
N ILE A 115 -10.77 -5.32 9.22
CA ILE A 115 -11.90 -5.23 8.29
C ILE A 115 -13.23 -4.82 8.95
N GLU A 116 -13.41 -5.13 10.23
CA GLU A 116 -14.61 -4.75 11.00
C GLU A 116 -14.49 -3.37 11.65
N ASP A 117 -13.31 -2.75 11.58
CA ASP A 117 -13.11 -1.40 12.12
C ASP A 117 -13.65 -0.36 11.14
N LYS A 118 -14.65 0.41 11.57
CA LYS A 118 -15.33 1.44 10.75
C LYS A 118 -14.40 2.57 10.29
N ARG A 119 -13.20 2.67 10.87
CA ARG A 119 -12.15 3.62 10.47
C ARG A 119 -11.28 3.08 9.33
N THR A 120 -11.47 1.81 8.94
CA THR A 120 -10.64 1.13 7.95
C THR A 120 -11.33 1.11 6.59
N ASP A 121 -10.71 1.77 5.61
CA ASP A 121 -11.09 1.66 4.21
C ASP A 121 -10.24 0.62 3.48
N ILE A 122 -10.88 -0.17 2.62
CA ILE A 122 -10.21 -1.14 1.75
C ILE A 122 -10.34 -0.70 0.30
N LEU A 123 -9.24 -0.18 -0.25
CA LEU A 123 -9.17 0.20 -1.66
C LEU A 123 -8.63 -0.96 -2.51
N PHE A 124 -9.49 -1.53 -3.37
CA PHE A 124 -9.09 -2.47 -4.40
C PHE A 124 -8.65 -1.73 -5.66
N VAL A 125 -7.36 -1.81 -5.97
CA VAL A 125 -6.73 -1.05 -7.06
C VAL A 125 -6.54 -1.87 -8.34
N GLY A 126 -7.10 -3.07 -8.42
CA GLY A 126 -6.94 -3.95 -9.57
C GLY A 126 -8.04 -5.01 -9.61
N TYR A 127 -8.15 -5.70 -10.74
CA TYR A 127 -9.17 -6.71 -10.94
C TYR A 127 -9.12 -7.81 -9.87
N GLN A 128 -10.29 -8.15 -9.33
CA GLN A 128 -10.46 -9.24 -8.37
C GLN A 128 -11.10 -10.44 -9.09
N ALA A 129 -10.30 -11.49 -9.30
CA ALA A 129 -10.75 -12.69 -10.01
C ALA A 129 -11.86 -13.43 -9.23
N GLN A 130 -12.76 -14.09 -9.96
CA GLN A 130 -13.80 -14.92 -9.35
C GLN A 130 -13.16 -16.00 -8.46
N GLY A 131 -13.81 -16.29 -7.32
CA GLY A 131 -13.30 -17.24 -6.33
C GLY A 131 -12.20 -16.71 -5.41
N THR A 132 -11.73 -15.47 -5.58
CA THR A 132 -10.77 -14.86 -4.64
C THR A 132 -11.48 -14.18 -3.46
N PRO A 133 -10.86 -14.15 -2.26
CA PRO A 133 -11.41 -13.41 -1.12
C PRO A 133 -11.65 -11.94 -1.44
N GLY A 134 -10.76 -11.31 -2.21
CA GLY A 134 -10.94 -9.91 -2.61
C GLY A 134 -12.19 -9.67 -3.46
N ARG A 135 -12.58 -10.64 -4.32
CA ARG A 135 -13.83 -10.56 -5.07
C ARG A 135 -15.07 -10.73 -4.19
N THR A 136 -14.98 -11.58 -3.16
CA THR A 136 -16.05 -11.72 -2.17
C THR A 136 -16.25 -10.41 -1.43
N ILE A 137 -15.18 -9.82 -0.90
CA ILE A 137 -15.25 -8.53 -0.17
C ILE A 137 -15.91 -7.45 -1.05
N GLN A 138 -15.48 -7.30 -2.31
CA GLN A 138 -16.09 -6.32 -3.23
C GLN A 138 -17.60 -6.50 -3.43
N ARG A 139 -18.09 -7.75 -3.46
CA ARG A 139 -19.51 -8.05 -3.65
C ARG A 139 -20.32 -7.74 -2.39
N GLU A 140 -19.83 -8.17 -1.24
CA GLU A 140 -20.53 -7.94 0.04
C GLU A 140 -20.58 -6.44 0.39
N SER A 141 -19.52 -5.69 0.11
CA SER A 141 -19.48 -4.23 0.33
C SER A 141 -20.42 -3.45 -0.61
N GLY A 142 -20.64 -3.94 -1.84
CA GLY A 142 -21.59 -3.34 -2.79
C GLY A 142 -23.06 -3.60 -2.45
N SER A 143 -23.33 -4.48 -1.48
CA SER A 143 -24.68 -4.92 -1.12
C SER A 143 -25.28 -4.15 0.07
N GLY A 144 -24.61 -3.10 0.55
CA GLY A 144 -25.16 -2.23 1.60
C GLY A 144 -25.10 -2.82 3.02
N LEU A 145 -24.21 -3.79 3.30
CA LEU A 145 -23.91 -4.12 4.70
C LEU A 145 -22.98 -3.07 5.30
N GLN A 146 -23.58 -2.18 6.08
CA GLN A 146 -22.89 -1.56 7.20
C GLN A 146 -22.43 -2.68 8.14
N VAL A 147 -21.11 -2.83 8.30
CA VAL A 147 -20.52 -3.44 9.49
C VAL A 147 -20.52 -2.39 10.59
#